data_AF-A0A090QBC6-F1
#
_entry.id   AF-A0A090QBC6-F1
#
_cell.length_a   1.000
_cell.length_b   1.000
_cell.length_c   1.000
_cell.angle_alpha   90.00
_cell.angle_beta   90.00
_cell.angle_gamma   90.00
#
_symmetry.space_group_name_H-M   'P 1'
#
loop_
_entity.id
_entity.type
_entity.pdbx_description
1 polymer ?
#
loop_
_entity_poly.entity_id
_entity_poly.type
_entity_poly.pdbx_seq_one_letter_code
_entity_poly.pdbx_strand_id
1 'polypeptide(L)'
;MIFNGIKRRWLRKELQKLQKEQVRPSIKWPQSLVVIYDGQQVSDISPFLKWAEELGIKKDAVTCIAYVNDKKKSTITDAHLIDRKLIKWSGGITDSETKELLSKTFDLQINHFNTENDLIDYVSLALRLV
;
A
#
# COMPACT_ATOMS: atom_id res chain seq x y z
N MET A 1 16.32 24.21 22.15
CA MET A 1 17.56 23.41 21.96
C MET A 1 18.13 23.69 20.59
N ILE A 2 19.27 24.36 20.51
CA ILE A 2 19.89 24.79 19.25
C ILE A 2 20.71 23.61 18.73
N PHE A 3 20.26 22.97 17.65
CA PHE A 3 21.12 22.10 16.85
C PHE A 3 22.22 22.96 16.23
N ASN A 4 23.40 23.00 16.85
CA ASN A 4 24.54 23.81 16.39
C ASN A 4 24.82 23.57 14.90
N GLY A 5 25.10 24.64 14.13
CA GLY A 5 25.26 24.61 12.67
C GLY A 5 26.31 23.59 12.18
N ILE A 6 27.32 23.29 13.02
CA ILE A 6 28.34 22.28 12.76
C ILE A 6 27.72 20.88 12.69
N LYS A 7 26.84 20.51 13.65
CA LYS A 7 26.16 19.21 13.64
C LYS A 7 25.25 19.05 12.43
N ARG A 8 24.54 20.12 12.02
CA ARG A 8 23.71 20.11 10.80
C ARG A 8 24.55 19.93 9.54
N ARG A 9 25.71 20.57 9.47
CA ARG A 9 26.62 20.44 8.33
C ARG A 9 27.24 19.04 8.25
N TRP A 10 27.59 18.45 9.40
CA TRP A 10 28.08 17.07 9.49
C TRP A 10 27.00 16.07 9.04
N LEU A 11 25.78 16.20 9.56
CA LEU A 11 24.65 15.36 9.17
C LEU A 11 24.38 15.40 7.66
N ARG A 12 24.40 16.59 7.04
CA ARG A 12 24.23 16.73 5.58
C ARG A 12 25.32 16.01 4.79
N LYS A 13 26.58 16.06 5.24
CA LYS A 13 27.69 15.36 4.59
C LYS A 13 27.53 13.85 4.70
N GLU A 14 27.14 13.36 5.87
CA GLU A 14 26.91 11.93 6.10
C GLU A 14 25.75 11.41 5.24
N LEU A 15 24.64 12.15 5.17
CA LEU A 15 23.51 11.83 4.28
C LEU A 15 23.94 11.77 2.81
N GLN A 16 24.74 12.73 2.33
CA GLN A 16 25.25 12.73 0.96
C GLN A 16 26.19 11.55 0.67
N LYS A 17 26.98 11.12 1.66
CA LYS A 17 27.85 9.95 1.55
C LYS A 17 27.03 8.67 1.44
N LEU A 18 26.08 8.46 2.35
CA LEU A 18 25.19 7.30 2.35
C LEU A 18 24.36 7.19 1.07
N GLN A 19 23.93 8.32 0.50
CA GLN A 19 23.22 8.36 -0.79
C GLN A 19 24.10 7.90 -1.96
N LYS A 20 25.41 8.22 -1.95
CA LYS A 20 26.37 7.81 -2.99
C LYS A 20 26.81 6.35 -2.86
N GLU A 21 26.89 5.84 -1.62
CA GLU A 21 27.28 4.46 -1.32
C GLU A 21 26.14 3.46 -1.53
N GLN A 22 24.91 3.92 -1.71
CA GLN A 22 23.82 3.11 -2.25
C GLN A 22 24.03 2.82 -3.74
N VAL A 23 25.10 2.11 -4.09
CA VAL A 23 25.13 1.28 -5.30
C VAL A 23 24.23 0.10 -5.01
N ARG A 24 22.93 0.32 -5.18
CA ARG A 24 21.95 -0.75 -5.13
C ARG A 24 22.25 -1.65 -6.33
N PRO A 25 22.19 -2.99 -6.19
CA PRO A 25 22.04 -3.85 -7.36
C PRO A 25 20.87 -3.35 -8.22
N SER A 26 20.72 -3.78 -9.47
CA SER A 26 19.60 -3.34 -10.33
C SER A 26 18.24 -3.89 -9.86
N ILE A 27 17.90 -3.62 -8.61
CA ILE A 27 16.56 -3.65 -8.04
C ILE A 27 15.87 -2.52 -8.77
N LYS A 28 14.92 -2.88 -9.64
CA LYS A 28 13.99 -1.88 -10.18
C LYS A 28 13.30 -1.24 -9.00
N TRP A 29 13.45 0.07 -8.88
CA TRP A 29 12.73 0.83 -7.87
C TRP A 29 11.23 0.71 -8.13
N PRO A 30 10.39 0.42 -7.12
CA PRO A 30 8.97 0.18 -7.34
C PRO A 30 8.32 1.41 -7.97
N GLN A 31 7.49 1.19 -8.98
CA GLN A 31 6.75 2.24 -9.68
C GLN A 31 5.26 2.20 -9.36
N SER A 32 4.80 1.13 -8.71
CA SER A 32 3.41 0.92 -8.33
C SER A 32 3.31 0.36 -6.91
N LEU A 33 2.25 0.77 -6.20
CA LEU A 33 1.99 0.38 -4.82
C LEU A 33 0.55 -0.09 -4.68
N VAL A 34 0.35 -1.23 -4.03
CA VAL A 34 -0.96 -1.64 -3.50
C VAL A 34 -0.92 -1.68 -1.97
N VAL A 35 -1.90 -1.06 -1.33
CA VAL A 35 -2.07 -1.09 0.12
C VAL A 35 -3.38 -1.77 0.45
N ILE A 36 -3.31 -2.86 1.21
CA ILE A 36 -4.48 -3.57 1.74
C ILE A 36 -4.60 -3.23 3.21
N TYR A 37 -5.76 -2.77 3.65
CA TYR A 37 -5.96 -2.34 5.02
C TYR A 37 -7.35 -2.63 5.56
N ASP A 38 -7.46 -2.62 6.90
CA ASP A 38 -8.75 -2.71 7.58
C ASP A 38 -9.44 -1.33 7.59
N GLY A 39 -10.48 -1.17 6.76
CA GLY A 39 -11.27 0.05 6.66
C GLY A 39 -12.14 0.33 7.88
N GLN A 40 -12.23 -0.59 8.83
CA GLN A 40 -12.89 -0.36 10.12
C GLN A 40 -11.98 0.36 11.11
N GLN A 41 -10.66 0.23 10.92
CA GLN A 41 -9.64 0.80 11.80
C GLN A 41 -8.98 2.04 11.19
N VAL A 42 -8.95 2.13 9.86
CA VAL A 42 -8.30 3.23 9.14
C VAL A 42 -9.32 3.94 8.26
N SER A 43 -9.56 5.22 8.55
CA SER A 43 -10.44 6.10 7.76
C SER A 43 -9.67 7.07 6.87
N ASP A 44 -8.40 7.35 7.17
CA ASP A 44 -7.55 8.29 6.43
C ASP A 44 -6.40 7.54 5.73
N ILE A 45 -6.37 7.61 4.40
CA ILE A 45 -5.33 6.99 3.57
C ILE A 45 -4.13 7.92 3.32
N SER A 46 -4.16 9.16 3.80
CA SER A 46 -3.07 10.12 3.62
C SER A 46 -1.69 9.58 4.04
N PRO A 47 -1.56 8.76 5.11
CA PRO A 47 -0.27 8.13 5.43
C PRO A 47 0.27 7.23 4.31
N PHE A 48 -0.60 6.48 3.65
CA PHE A 48 -0.23 5.58 2.55
C PHE A 48 0.25 6.37 1.33
N LEU A 49 -0.42 7.48 1.03
CA LEU A 49 -0.03 8.39 -0.05
C LEU A 49 1.33 9.06 0.23
N LYS A 50 1.59 9.44 1.48
CA LYS A 50 2.90 9.96 1.88
C LYS A 50 4.00 8.92 1.73
N TRP A 51 3.75 7.64 2.06
CA TRP A 51 4.73 6.58 1.80
C TRP A 51 5.03 6.44 0.32
N ALA A 52 4.01 6.48 -0.54
CA ALA A 52 4.21 6.45 -1.98
C ALA A 52 5.03 7.65 -2.49
N GLU A 53 4.74 8.85 -2.00
CA GLU A 53 5.47 10.08 -2.33
C GLU A 53 6.96 9.99 -1.94
N GLU A 54 7.25 9.54 -0.72
CA GLU A 54 8.63 9.32 -0.23
C GLU A 54 9.36 8.23 -1.04
N LEU A 55 8.60 7.27 -1.59
CA LEU A 55 9.11 6.27 -2.51
C LEU A 55 9.14 6.75 -3.97
N GLY A 56 8.77 7.98 -4.29
CA GLY A 56 8.72 8.48 -5.67
C GLY A 56 7.71 7.75 -6.57
N ILE A 57 6.74 7.05 -5.98
CA ILE A 57 5.63 6.38 -6.66
C ILE A 57 4.56 7.44 -6.94
N LYS A 58 4.10 7.54 -8.18
CA LYS A 58 3.07 8.50 -8.54
C LYS A 58 1.74 8.14 -7.87
N LYS A 59 0.95 9.15 -7.50
CA LYS A 59 -0.33 8.95 -6.80
C LYS A 59 -1.32 8.07 -7.58
N ASP A 60 -1.34 8.18 -8.91
CA ASP A 60 -2.17 7.37 -9.81
C ASP A 60 -1.71 5.90 -9.92
N ALA A 61 -0.48 5.60 -9.50
CA ALA A 61 0.07 4.24 -9.39
C ALA A 61 -0.10 3.64 -7.99
N VAL A 62 -0.86 4.31 -7.10
CA VAL A 62 -1.22 3.80 -5.77
C VAL A 62 -2.64 3.27 -5.80
N THR A 63 -2.82 2.01 -5.43
CA THR A 63 -4.14 1.40 -5.24
C THR A 63 -4.35 1.05 -3.77
N CYS A 64 -5.42 1.57 -3.19
CA CYS A 64 -5.84 1.25 -1.83
C CYS A 64 -7.01 0.25 -1.87
N ILE A 65 -6.91 -0.83 -1.08
CA ILE A 65 -7.95 -1.86 -0.92
C ILE A 65 -8.36 -1.89 0.54
N ALA A 66 -9.63 -1.59 0.81
CA ALA A 66 -10.16 -1.52 2.15
C ALA A 66 -11.12 -2.67 2.43
N TYR A 67 -10.87 -3.44 3.48
CA TYR A 67 -11.88 -4.35 4.01
C TYR A 67 -12.90 -3.61 4.86
N VAL A 68 -14.19 -3.83 4.57
CA VAL A 68 -15.31 -3.25 5.30
C VAL A 68 -16.38 -4.31 5.57
N ASN A 69 -17.18 -4.11 6.61
CA ASN A 69 -18.28 -5.04 6.94
C ASN A 69 -19.40 -5.04 5.87
N ASP A 70 -19.70 -3.86 5.31
CA ASP A 70 -20.72 -3.68 4.27
C ASP A 70 -20.32 -2.53 3.35
N LYS A 71 -20.03 -2.83 2.09
CA LYS A 71 -19.63 -1.82 1.09
C LYS A 71 -20.67 -0.69 0.98
N LYS A 72 -21.96 -1.01 1.08
CA LYS A 72 -23.06 -0.04 0.88
C LYS A 72 -23.20 0.96 2.02
N LYS A 73 -22.64 0.63 3.19
CA LYS A 73 -22.70 1.48 4.40
C LYS A 73 -21.36 2.18 4.68
N SER A 74 -20.34 1.91 3.87
CA SER A 74 -19.02 2.50 4.02
C SER A 74 -19.03 3.97 3.62
N THR A 75 -18.27 4.78 4.35
CA THR A 75 -17.99 6.18 4.01
C THR A 75 -16.67 6.36 3.26
N ILE A 76 -15.88 5.29 3.13
CA ILE A 76 -14.60 5.30 2.41
C ILE A 76 -14.89 5.37 0.91
N THR A 77 -14.30 6.36 0.24
CA THR A 77 -14.49 6.62 -1.20
C THR A 77 -13.20 6.51 -2.01
N ASP A 78 -12.04 6.74 -1.38
CA ASP A 78 -10.73 6.72 -2.04
C ASP A 78 -10.04 5.34 -2.04
N ALA A 79 -10.82 4.26 -1.95
CA ALA A 79 -10.30 2.89 -1.96
C ALA A 79 -11.27 1.91 -2.62
N HIS A 80 -10.70 0.84 -3.17
CA HIS A 80 -11.46 -0.32 -3.62
C HIS A 80 -11.98 -1.09 -2.41
N LEU A 81 -13.29 -1.11 -2.22
CA LEU A 81 -13.89 -1.76 -1.06
C LEU A 81 -14.07 -3.25 -1.29
N ILE A 82 -13.71 -4.06 -0.30
CA ILE A 82 -14.01 -5.50 -0.24
C ILE A 82 -14.80 -5.81 1.03
N ASP A 83 -15.76 -6.73 0.93
CA ASP A 83 -16.54 -7.21 2.07
C ASP A 83 -16.72 -8.74 1.97
N ARG A 84 -17.30 -9.34 3.00
CA ARG A 84 -17.50 -10.81 3.07
C ARG A 84 -18.28 -11.40 1.88
N LYS A 85 -19.03 -10.59 1.13
CA LYS A 85 -19.81 -11.04 -0.04
C LYS A 85 -18.96 -11.19 -1.30
N LEU A 86 -17.67 -10.84 -1.23
CA LEU A 86 -16.73 -10.93 -2.34
C LEU A 86 -16.50 -12.37 -2.80
N ILE A 87 -16.53 -13.34 -1.88
CA ILE A 87 -16.27 -14.75 -2.18
C ILE A 87 -17.58 -15.50 -2.39
N LYS A 88 -17.66 -16.23 -3.50
CA LYS A 88 -18.77 -17.14 -3.78
C LYS A 88 -18.67 -18.36 -2.87
N TRP A 89 -19.81 -18.88 -2.44
CA TRP A 89 -19.91 -20.16 -1.75
C TRP A 89 -19.25 -21.32 -2.53
N SER A 90 -19.32 -21.29 -3.87
CA SER A 90 -18.68 -22.27 -4.75
C SER A 90 -17.18 -22.05 -4.97
N GLY A 91 -16.56 -21.10 -4.27
CA GLY A 91 -15.22 -20.61 -4.57
C GLY A 91 -15.19 -19.56 -5.70
N GLY A 92 -14.21 -18.67 -5.63
CA GLY A 92 -13.98 -17.60 -6.60
C GLY A 92 -14.68 -16.28 -6.26
N ILE A 93 -14.33 -15.24 -7.02
CA ILE A 93 -14.76 -13.86 -6.75
C ILE A 93 -16.09 -13.54 -7.45
N THR A 94 -16.99 -12.88 -6.75
CA THR A 94 -18.28 -12.39 -7.27
C THR A 94 -18.13 -11.15 -8.13
N ASP A 95 -17.30 -10.22 -7.66
CA ASP A 95 -17.16 -8.86 -8.18
C ASP A 95 -16.18 -8.74 -9.36
N SER A 96 -16.62 -8.16 -10.47
CA SER A 96 -15.80 -7.99 -11.68
C SER A 96 -14.65 -7.01 -11.48
N GLU A 97 -14.89 -5.91 -10.76
CA GLU A 97 -13.87 -4.90 -10.48
C GLU A 97 -12.72 -5.49 -9.66
N THR A 98 -13.04 -6.28 -8.63
CA THR A 98 -12.01 -6.96 -7.84
C THR A 98 -11.24 -7.99 -8.66
N LYS A 99 -11.88 -8.70 -9.60
CA LYS A 99 -11.16 -9.61 -10.50
C LYS A 99 -10.17 -8.88 -11.39
N GLU A 100 -10.59 -7.76 -11.96
CA GLU A 100 -9.71 -6.91 -12.76
C GLU A 100 -8.53 -6.43 -11.91
N LEU A 101 -8.81 -5.97 -10.69
CA LEU A 101 -7.78 -5.51 -9.76
C LEU A 101 -6.74 -6.59 -9.45
N LEU A 102 -7.16 -7.83 -9.17
CA LEU A 102 -6.24 -8.93 -8.88
C LEU A 102 -5.47 -9.43 -10.12
N SER A 103 -5.93 -9.08 -11.32
CA SER A 103 -5.19 -9.34 -12.55
C SER A 103 -4.07 -8.33 -12.80
N LYS A 104 -4.12 -7.16 -12.14
CA LYS A 104 -3.07 -6.14 -12.21
C LYS A 104 -1.83 -6.62 -11.45
N THR A 105 -0.69 -6.12 -11.90
CA THR A 105 0.60 -6.36 -11.28
C THR A 105 1.07 -5.13 -10.53
N PHE A 106 1.64 -5.34 -9.34
CA PHE A 106 2.23 -4.29 -8.53
C PHE A 106 3.69 -4.60 -8.22
N ASP A 107 4.51 -3.58 -8.02
CA ASP A 107 5.92 -3.76 -7.65
C ASP A 107 6.07 -3.84 -6.11
N LEU A 108 5.12 -3.25 -5.38
CA LEU A 108 5.13 -3.20 -3.92
C LEU A 108 3.73 -3.42 -3.35
N GLN A 109 3.64 -4.27 -2.32
CA GLN A 109 2.43 -4.47 -1.54
C GLN A 109 2.69 -4.17 -0.06
N ILE A 110 1.76 -3.45 0.57
CA ILE A 110 1.73 -3.20 2.00
C ILE A 110 0.44 -3.78 2.58
N ASN A 111 0.61 -4.69 3.54
CA ASN A 111 -0.47 -5.29 4.31
C ASN A 111 -0.60 -4.57 5.66
N HIS A 112 -1.56 -3.67 5.78
CA HIS A 112 -1.80 -2.84 6.96
C HIS A 112 -3.09 -3.27 7.70
N PHE A 113 -3.02 -4.42 8.35
CA PHE A 113 -4.08 -4.98 9.16
C PHE A 113 -3.49 -5.86 10.26
N ASN A 114 -4.08 -5.83 11.46
CA ASN A 114 -3.61 -6.58 12.62
C ASN A 114 -4.62 -7.65 13.08
N THR A 115 -5.74 -7.77 12.38
CA THR A 115 -6.83 -8.68 12.72
C THR A 115 -6.83 -9.83 11.72
N GLU A 116 -6.87 -11.06 12.23
CA GLU A 116 -7.03 -12.25 11.40
C GLU A 116 -8.32 -12.15 10.59
N ASN A 117 -8.19 -12.23 9.28
CA ASN A 117 -9.30 -12.10 8.37
C ASN A 117 -9.00 -12.84 7.06
N ASP A 118 -9.56 -14.03 6.93
CA ASP A 118 -9.38 -14.92 5.78
C ASP A 118 -9.60 -14.23 4.43
N LEU A 119 -10.50 -13.24 4.36
CA LEU A 119 -10.76 -12.52 3.12
C LEU A 119 -9.61 -11.58 2.76
N ILE A 120 -9.11 -10.83 3.75
CA ILE A 120 -7.97 -9.94 3.56
C ILE A 120 -6.73 -10.77 3.19
N ASP A 121 -6.54 -11.89 3.87
CA ASP A 121 -5.44 -12.82 3.60
C ASP A 121 -5.55 -13.42 2.19
N TYR A 122 -6.75 -13.84 1.78
CA TYR A 122 -6.99 -14.32 0.43
C TYR A 122 -6.63 -13.26 -0.62
N VAL A 123 -7.11 -12.01 -0.45
CA VAL A 123 -6.83 -10.93 -1.41
C VAL A 123 -5.34 -10.59 -1.42
N SER A 124 -4.69 -10.54 -0.26
CA SER A 124 -3.26 -10.32 -0.10
C SER A 124 -2.42 -11.35 -0.86
N LEU A 125 -2.81 -12.62 -0.82
CA LEU A 125 -2.11 -13.71 -1.52
C LEU A 125 -2.49 -13.81 -3.01
N ALA A 126 -3.68 -13.36 -3.39
CA ALA A 126 -4.15 -13.41 -4.77
C ALA A 126 -3.59 -12.29 -5.65
N LEU A 127 -3.06 -11.21 -5.05
CA LEU A 127 -2.36 -10.14 -5.77
C LEU A 127 -1.05 -10.64 -6.39
N ARG A 128 -0.73 -10.09 -7.56
CA ARG A 128 0.50 -10.43 -8.29
C ARG A 128 1.55 -9.36 -8.09
N LEU A 129 2.72 -9.77 -7.63
CA LEU A 129 3.91 -8.93 -7.54
C LEU A 129 4.89 -9.25 -8.68
N VAL A 130 5.57 -8.24 -9.21
CA VAL A 130 6.53 -8.34 -10.33
C VAL A 130 7.96 -8.03 -9.88
#